data_AF-A0A3M1XAR2-F1
#
_entry.id   AF-A0A3M1XAR2-F1
#
_cell.length_a   1.000
_cell.length_b   1.000
_cell.length_c   1.000
_cell.angle_alpha   90.00
_cell.angle_beta   90.00
_cell.angle_gamma   90.00
#
_symmetry.space_group_name_H-M   'P 1'
#
loop_
_entity.id
_entity.type
_entity.pdbx_description
1 polymer ?
#
loop_
_entity_poly.entity_id
_entity_poly.type
_entity_poly.pdbx_seq_one_letter_code
_entity_poly.pdbx_strand_id
1 'polypeptide(L)'
;MKHAAVVVLVLLMSLSLRAAATDLQIKAWVDRNPVSVEDEFTYIVEISGKVRSLPEVQLPDFSAFYVLSGPNVSSSYQIINFEFSASQTYRVILQPRKTGEFTLGPAKVKFKGQTLQSEPVRVKVIQGPSRPRRSSPAAQSPSRSTQQQGRQGSQPNLSRAIQLKAIPTARSVYLGQQVTLSYKIYFRARIRDFDFVDHPETVGFWVEEYPLSGEATITREIVDGVQYNVAEIKRLALFPNKTGKLTIPPVTITV
;
A
#
# COMPACT_ATOMS: atom_id res chain seq x y z
N MET A 1 7.93 -26.86 -59.36
CA MET A 1 7.38 -27.29 -58.04
C MET A 1 8.41 -27.40 -56.90
N LYS A 2 9.71 -27.02 -57.08
CA LYS A 2 10.72 -27.09 -56.01
C LYS A 2 10.97 -25.76 -55.26
N HIS A 3 10.48 -24.64 -55.78
CA HIS A 3 10.63 -23.31 -55.15
C HIS A 3 9.50 -22.94 -54.18
N ALA A 4 8.33 -23.59 -54.27
CA ALA A 4 7.20 -23.33 -53.39
C ALA A 4 7.43 -23.88 -51.96
N ALA A 5 8.16 -25.00 -51.83
CA ALA A 5 8.43 -25.62 -50.53
C ALA A 5 9.51 -24.90 -49.71
N VAL A 6 10.45 -24.21 -50.36
CA VAL A 6 11.54 -23.49 -49.68
C VAL A 6 11.07 -22.13 -49.13
N VAL A 7 10.11 -21.48 -49.80
CA VAL A 7 9.52 -20.22 -49.32
C VAL A 7 8.61 -20.43 -48.10
N VAL A 8 7.99 -21.60 -47.97
CA VAL A 8 7.14 -21.93 -46.81
C VAL A 8 7.97 -22.33 -45.57
N LEU A 9 9.21 -22.80 -45.73
CA LEU A 9 10.06 -23.21 -44.61
C LEU A 9 10.84 -22.03 -43.96
N VAL A 10 11.08 -20.94 -44.68
CA VAL A 10 11.74 -19.73 -44.14
C VAL A 10 10.76 -18.79 -43.43
N LEU A 11 9.45 -18.92 -43.67
CA LEU A 11 8.42 -18.12 -42.99
C LEU A 11 8.00 -18.68 -41.62
N LEU A 12 8.54 -19.84 -41.21
CA LEU A 12 8.19 -20.55 -39.98
C LEU A 12 9.25 -20.44 -38.87
N MET A 13 10.27 -19.61 -39.06
CA MET A 13 11.37 -19.44 -38.10
C MET A 13 11.59 -17.94 -37.87
N SER A 14 11.34 -17.48 -36.64
CA SER A 14 11.62 -16.13 -36.13
C SER A 14 10.51 -15.05 -36.20
N LEU A 15 9.23 -15.40 -36.06
CA LEU A 15 8.31 -14.49 -35.35
C LEU A 15 8.35 -14.81 -33.86
N SER A 16 9.53 -14.66 -33.27
CA SER A 16 9.65 -14.47 -31.83
C SER A 16 8.96 -13.15 -31.54
N LEU A 17 7.67 -13.20 -31.19
CA LEU A 17 7.01 -12.12 -30.47
C LEU A 17 7.91 -11.87 -29.26
N ARG A 18 8.79 -10.88 -29.35
CA ARG A 18 9.37 -10.25 -28.18
C ARG A 18 8.17 -9.63 -27.51
N ALA A 19 7.55 -10.37 -26.59
CA ALA A 19 6.70 -9.79 -25.59
C ALA A 19 7.57 -8.72 -24.96
N ALA A 20 7.31 -7.46 -25.32
CA ALA A 20 7.88 -6.34 -24.59
C ALA A 20 7.40 -6.59 -23.16
N ALA A 21 8.32 -7.04 -22.30
CA ALA A 21 8.03 -7.21 -20.89
C ALA A 21 7.52 -5.85 -20.45
N THR A 22 6.23 -5.80 -20.16
CA THR A 22 5.62 -4.55 -19.74
C THR A 22 6.26 -4.23 -18.41
N ASP A 23 6.85 -3.04 -18.26
CA ASP A 23 7.56 -2.64 -17.05
C ASP A 23 6.69 -2.75 -15.78
N LEU A 24 5.37 -2.86 -15.96
CA LEU A 24 4.35 -3.02 -14.94
C LEU A 24 3.64 -4.36 -15.04
N GLN A 25 3.39 -4.96 -13.88
CA GLN A 25 2.50 -6.09 -13.69
C GLN A 25 1.33 -5.65 -12.80
N ILE A 26 0.13 -6.13 -13.11
CA ILE A 26 -1.07 -5.92 -12.28
C ILE A 26 -1.76 -7.26 -12.04
N LYS A 27 -2.10 -7.55 -10.79
CA LYS A 27 -2.76 -8.79 -10.35
C LYS A 27 -3.91 -8.45 -9.40
N ALA A 28 -4.96 -9.24 -9.45
CA ALA A 28 -6.10 -9.11 -8.54
C ALA A 28 -6.53 -10.49 -8.02
N TRP A 29 -6.89 -10.57 -6.75
CA TRP A 29 -7.37 -11.80 -6.12
C TRP A 29 -8.21 -11.49 -4.89
N VAL A 30 -8.79 -12.54 -4.30
CA VAL A 30 -9.45 -12.50 -2.99
C VAL A 30 -8.71 -13.38 -2.01
N ASP A 31 -8.69 -12.99 -0.74
CA ASP A 31 -8.05 -13.77 0.34
C ASP A 31 -8.77 -15.10 0.64
N ARG A 32 -10.05 -15.22 0.28
CA ARG A 32 -10.86 -16.43 0.43
C ARG A 32 -11.91 -16.56 -0.66
N ASN A 33 -12.11 -17.81 -1.10
CA ASN A 33 -13.13 -18.22 -2.05
C ASN A 33 -13.31 -19.75 -1.93
N PRO A 34 -14.51 -20.31 -1.69
CA PRO A 34 -15.81 -19.63 -1.54
C PRO A 34 -15.94 -18.83 -0.24
N VAL A 35 -16.96 -17.96 -0.19
CA VAL A 35 -17.33 -17.14 0.98
C VAL A 35 -18.83 -17.27 1.28
N SER A 36 -19.24 -17.05 2.52
CA SER A 36 -20.66 -17.00 2.90
C SER A 36 -21.23 -15.61 2.64
N VAL A 37 -22.56 -15.49 2.51
CA VAL A 37 -23.24 -14.19 2.45
C VAL A 37 -23.00 -13.35 3.72
N GLU A 38 -22.74 -14.00 4.86
CA GLU A 38 -22.45 -13.32 6.13
C GLU A 38 -20.96 -12.99 6.31
N ASP A 39 -20.07 -13.58 5.50
CA ASP A 39 -18.62 -13.37 5.64
C ASP A 39 -18.18 -12.02 5.07
N GLU A 40 -17.18 -11.44 5.74
CA GLU A 40 -16.31 -10.44 5.14
C GLU A 40 -15.13 -11.13 4.45
N PHE A 41 -14.70 -10.58 3.32
CA PHE A 41 -13.49 -11.00 2.62
C PHE A 41 -12.78 -9.80 2.03
N THR A 42 -11.50 -9.96 1.70
CA THR A 42 -10.68 -8.89 1.15
C THR A 42 -10.46 -9.10 -0.33
N TYR A 43 -10.80 -8.11 -1.14
CA TYR A 43 -10.32 -7.99 -2.52
C TYR A 43 -8.97 -7.25 -2.52
N ILE A 44 -7.97 -7.84 -3.16
CA ILE A 44 -6.61 -7.31 -3.23
C ILE A 44 -6.23 -7.05 -4.68
N VAL A 45 -5.67 -5.87 -4.96
CA VAL A 45 -4.99 -5.57 -6.22
C VAL A 45 -3.54 -5.21 -5.93
N GLU A 46 -2.62 -5.85 -6.65
CA GLU A 46 -1.20 -5.51 -6.61
C GLU A 46 -0.77 -5.01 -7.98
N ILE A 47 -0.13 -3.84 -8.00
CA ILE A 47 0.56 -3.30 -9.17
C ILE A 47 2.04 -3.13 -8.80
N SER A 48 2.94 -3.61 -9.65
CA SER A 48 4.38 -3.54 -9.39
C SER A 48 5.17 -3.38 -10.67
N GLY A 49 6.33 -2.71 -10.61
CA GLY A 49 7.19 -2.62 -11.76
C GLY A 49 8.48 -1.86 -11.56
N LYS A 50 9.34 -1.91 -12.59
CA LYS A 50 10.63 -1.21 -12.64
C LYS A 50 10.45 0.23 -13.10
N VAL A 51 9.77 1.02 -12.27
CA VAL A 51 9.36 2.40 -12.58
C VAL A 51 9.59 3.33 -11.40
N ARG A 52 9.75 4.63 -11.68
CA ARG A 52 9.88 5.67 -10.64
C ARG A 52 8.56 5.93 -9.91
N SER A 53 7.44 5.94 -10.63
CA SER A 53 6.11 6.14 -10.07
C SER A 53 5.12 5.18 -10.70
N LEU A 54 4.15 4.77 -9.89
CA LEU A 54 3.06 3.92 -10.33
C LEU A 54 1.85 4.79 -10.70
N PRO A 55 1.21 4.53 -11.85
CA PRO A 55 -0.09 5.12 -12.18
C PRO A 55 -1.19 4.65 -11.23
N GLU A 56 -2.24 5.47 -11.10
CA GLU A 56 -3.41 5.16 -10.29
C GLU A 56 -4.19 3.96 -10.84
N VAL A 57 -4.60 3.05 -9.93
CA VAL A 57 -5.38 1.86 -10.28
C VAL A 57 -6.87 2.16 -10.21
N GLN A 58 -7.57 1.87 -11.31
CA GLN A 58 -9.02 1.87 -11.37
C GLN A 58 -9.54 0.52 -10.87
N LEU A 59 -10.22 0.51 -9.73
CA LEU A 59 -10.85 -0.67 -9.15
C LEU A 59 -12.11 -1.07 -9.94
N PRO A 60 -12.50 -2.36 -9.92
CA PRO A 60 -13.71 -2.81 -10.58
C PRO A 60 -14.99 -2.35 -9.87
N ASP A 61 -16.13 -2.55 -10.52
CA ASP A 61 -17.43 -2.35 -9.90
C ASP A 61 -17.65 -3.37 -8.75
N PHE A 62 -18.15 -2.86 -7.62
CA PHE A 62 -18.45 -3.65 -6.42
C PHE A 62 -19.96 -3.73 -6.13
N SER A 63 -20.84 -3.44 -7.10
CA SER A 63 -22.28 -3.32 -6.85
C SER A 63 -22.94 -4.58 -6.27
N ALA A 64 -22.36 -5.76 -6.52
CA ALA A 64 -22.81 -7.03 -5.92
C ALA A 64 -22.45 -7.21 -4.42
N PHE A 65 -21.64 -6.30 -3.86
CA PHE A 65 -21.10 -6.37 -2.51
C PHE A 65 -21.43 -5.09 -1.72
N TYR A 66 -21.41 -5.20 -0.40
CA TYR A 66 -21.25 -4.04 0.48
C TYR A 66 -19.76 -3.76 0.63
N VAL A 67 -19.35 -2.52 0.37
CA VAL A 67 -17.98 -2.07 0.63
C VAL A 67 -17.91 -1.62 2.08
N LEU A 68 -17.28 -2.43 2.93
CA LEU A 68 -17.21 -2.17 4.37
C LEU A 68 -16.02 -1.28 4.74
N SER A 69 -14.92 -1.37 3.98
CA SER A 69 -13.71 -0.56 4.20
C SER A 69 -12.82 -0.52 2.94
N GLY A 70 -12.01 0.53 2.83
CA GLY A 70 -10.99 0.71 1.80
C GLY A 70 -11.42 1.62 0.63
N PRO A 71 -10.58 1.74 -0.42
CA PRO A 71 -9.33 1.01 -0.59
C PRO A 71 -8.23 1.49 0.37
N ASN A 72 -7.67 0.55 1.13
CA ASN A 72 -6.44 0.77 1.88
C ASN A 72 -5.27 0.51 0.94
N VAL A 73 -4.43 1.52 0.72
CA VAL A 73 -3.30 1.44 -0.22
C VAL A 73 -1.99 1.39 0.55
N SER A 74 -1.18 0.36 0.27
CA SER A 74 0.19 0.26 0.80
C SER A 74 1.19 0.30 -0.35
N SER A 75 2.17 1.20 -0.28
CA SER A 75 3.20 1.37 -1.31
C SER A 75 4.58 0.93 -0.80
N SER A 76 5.36 0.28 -1.66
CA SER A 76 6.76 -0.07 -1.45
C SER A 76 7.61 0.51 -2.59
N TYR A 77 8.77 1.07 -2.26
CA TYR A 77 9.70 1.64 -3.24
C TYR A 77 11.14 1.23 -2.91
N GLN A 78 11.88 0.83 -3.92
CA GLN A 78 13.28 0.45 -3.81
C GLN A 78 14.08 1.00 -5.00
N ILE A 79 15.30 1.42 -4.71
CA ILE A 79 16.29 1.87 -5.68
C ILE A 79 17.56 1.09 -5.40
N ILE A 80 17.94 0.22 -6.32
CA ILE A 80 19.14 -0.62 -6.21
C ILE A 80 19.97 -0.38 -7.47
N ASN A 81 21.23 0.04 -7.31
CA ASN A 81 22.12 0.36 -8.44
C ASN A 81 21.46 1.30 -9.47
N PHE A 82 20.79 2.36 -9.00
CA PHE A 82 20.04 3.34 -9.81
C PHE A 82 18.80 2.80 -10.54
N GLU A 83 18.44 1.53 -10.34
CA GLU A 83 17.22 0.95 -10.89
C GLU A 83 16.05 1.12 -9.92
N PHE A 84 15.00 1.79 -10.37
CA PHE A 84 13.80 2.04 -9.58
C PHE A 84 12.84 0.87 -9.68
N SER A 85 12.30 0.45 -8.54
CA SER A 85 11.18 -0.47 -8.47
C SER A 85 10.14 0.05 -7.48
N ALA A 86 8.88 -0.09 -7.86
CA ALA A 86 7.74 0.36 -7.06
C ALA A 86 6.66 -0.73 -7.05
N SER A 87 5.99 -0.90 -5.93
CA SER A 87 4.76 -1.68 -5.83
C SER A 87 3.71 -0.98 -4.99
N GLN A 88 2.45 -1.21 -5.32
CA GLN A 88 1.28 -0.77 -4.56
C GLN A 88 0.32 -1.93 -4.40
N THR A 89 -0.22 -2.06 -3.19
CA THR A 89 -1.27 -3.03 -2.87
C THR A 89 -2.50 -2.31 -2.37
N TYR A 90 -3.61 -2.45 -3.10
CA TYR A 90 -4.93 -1.95 -2.75
C TYR A 90 -5.70 -3.07 -2.06
N ARG A 91 -6.35 -2.77 -0.93
CA ARG A 91 -7.20 -3.73 -0.21
C ARG A 91 -8.58 -3.14 0.07
N VAL A 92 -9.62 -3.86 -0.32
CA VAL A 92 -11.02 -3.48 -0.08
C VAL A 92 -11.70 -4.62 0.67
N ILE A 93 -12.35 -4.31 1.79
CA ILE A 93 -13.13 -5.29 2.56
C ILE A 93 -14.57 -5.28 2.03
N LEU A 94 -15.03 -6.45 1.61
CA LEU A 94 -16.30 -6.66 0.94
C LEU A 94 -17.14 -7.69 1.71
N GLN A 95 -18.45 -7.50 1.70
CA GLN A 95 -19.43 -8.50 2.13
C GLN A 95 -20.43 -8.77 1.00
N PRO A 96 -20.73 -10.03 0.65
CA PRO A 96 -21.70 -10.33 -0.40
C PRO A 96 -23.12 -9.87 -0.05
N ARG A 97 -23.86 -9.38 -1.04
CA ARG A 97 -25.27 -9.01 -0.85
C ARG A 97 -26.22 -10.20 -0.95
N LYS A 98 -25.87 -11.21 -1.74
CA LYS A 98 -26.69 -12.40 -2.05
C LYS A 98 -25.79 -13.60 -2.34
N THR A 99 -26.35 -14.80 -2.23
CA THR A 99 -25.70 -16.05 -2.68
C THR A 99 -25.64 -16.14 -4.20
N GLY A 100 -24.65 -16.85 -4.75
CA GLY A 100 -24.46 -17.03 -6.19
C GLY A 100 -22.99 -16.97 -6.60
N GLU A 101 -22.74 -17.00 -7.91
CA GLU A 101 -21.41 -16.74 -8.47
C GLU A 101 -21.35 -15.33 -9.03
N PHE A 102 -20.37 -14.56 -8.56
CA PHE A 102 -20.14 -13.18 -8.98
C PHE A 102 -18.77 -13.06 -9.63
N THR A 103 -18.65 -12.16 -10.59
CA THR A 103 -17.36 -11.84 -11.21
C THR A 103 -17.04 -10.38 -10.95
N LEU A 104 -15.97 -10.14 -10.19
CA LEU A 104 -15.35 -8.82 -10.11
C LEU A 104 -14.58 -8.58 -11.41
N GLY A 105 -14.91 -7.48 -12.08
CA GLY A 105 -14.21 -7.07 -13.30
C GLY A 105 -12.70 -6.88 -13.07
N PRO A 106 -11.92 -6.69 -14.15
CA PRO A 106 -10.50 -6.46 -13.99
C PRO A 106 -10.22 -5.07 -13.38
N ALA A 107 -9.24 -4.99 -12.50
CA ALA A 107 -8.64 -3.72 -12.14
C ALA A 107 -7.81 -3.20 -13.33
N LYS A 108 -7.86 -1.90 -13.59
CA LYS A 108 -7.26 -1.29 -14.80
C LYS A 108 -6.29 -0.19 -14.44
N VAL A 109 -5.31 0.00 -15.31
CA VAL A 109 -4.36 1.09 -15.18
C VAL A 109 -3.92 1.61 -16.55
N LYS A 110 -3.77 2.92 -16.67
CA LYS A 110 -3.24 3.57 -17.88
C LYS A 110 -1.76 3.85 -17.70
N PHE A 111 -0.91 3.29 -18.55
CA PHE A 111 0.54 3.47 -18.49
C PHE A 111 1.13 3.59 -19.89
N LYS A 112 1.91 4.65 -20.13
CA LYS A 112 2.56 4.93 -21.43
C LYS A 112 1.60 4.79 -22.64
N GLY A 113 0.36 5.29 -22.50
CA GLY A 113 -0.67 5.22 -23.54
C GLY A 113 -1.36 3.86 -23.70
N GLN A 114 -0.94 2.83 -22.97
CA GLN A 114 -1.56 1.50 -22.97
C GLN A 114 -2.43 1.31 -21.73
N THR A 115 -3.50 0.52 -21.86
CA THR A 115 -4.30 0.09 -20.71
C THR A 115 -3.86 -1.32 -20.32
N LEU A 116 -3.34 -1.47 -19.11
CA LEU A 116 -3.05 -2.77 -18.51
C LEU A 116 -4.19 -3.14 -17.57
N GLN A 117 -4.47 -4.43 -17.45
CA GLN A 117 -5.59 -4.92 -16.66
C GLN A 117 -5.26 -6.24 -15.98
N SER A 118 -5.80 -6.45 -14.78
CA SER A 118 -5.72 -7.74 -14.10
C SER A 118 -6.61 -8.77 -14.78
N GLU A 119 -6.49 -10.03 -14.37
CA GLU A 119 -7.55 -11.00 -14.63
C GLU A 119 -8.80 -10.66 -13.80
N PRO A 120 -10.01 -10.98 -14.30
CA PRO A 120 -11.23 -10.87 -13.51
C PRO A 120 -11.26 -11.92 -12.39
N VAL A 121 -11.83 -11.59 -11.24
CA VAL A 121 -11.86 -12.47 -10.07
C VAL A 121 -13.27 -13.03 -9.87
N ARG A 122 -13.42 -14.34 -9.95
CA ARG A 122 -14.69 -15.03 -9.66
C ARG A 122 -14.82 -15.31 -8.17
N VAL A 123 -15.97 -15.00 -7.59
CA VAL A 123 -16.28 -15.20 -6.17
C VAL A 123 -17.53 -16.06 -6.07
N LYS A 124 -17.39 -17.22 -5.42
CA LYS A 124 -18.51 -18.14 -5.14
C LYS A 124 -19.07 -17.86 -3.75
N VAL A 125 -20.33 -17.45 -3.69
CA VAL A 125 -21.03 -17.10 -2.47
C VAL A 125 -22.06 -18.17 -2.11
N ILE A 126 -21.90 -18.78 -0.94
CA ILE A 126 -22.74 -19.87 -0.44
C ILE A 126 -23.63 -19.42 0.72
N GLN A 127 -24.71 -20.16 0.95
CA GLN A 127 -25.52 -20.04 2.16
C GLN A 127 -24.85 -20.83 3.29
N GLY A 128 -24.81 -20.28 4.51
CA GLY A 128 -24.24 -20.95 5.68
C GLY A 128 -22.71 -20.79 5.80
N PRO A 129 -22.09 -21.33 6.87
CA PRO A 129 -20.70 -21.03 7.20
C PRO A 129 -19.71 -21.55 6.15
N SER A 130 -18.78 -20.70 5.70
CA SER A 130 -17.79 -21.03 4.67
C SER A 130 -16.47 -21.62 5.22
N ARG A 131 -16.36 -21.86 6.53
CA ARG A 131 -15.08 -22.23 7.16
C ARG A 131 -14.84 -23.75 7.15
N PRO A 132 -13.66 -24.23 6.71
CA PRO A 132 -13.08 -25.45 7.25
C PRO A 132 -12.78 -25.21 8.74
N ARG A 133 -13.20 -26.12 9.61
CA ARG A 133 -12.85 -26.11 11.04
C ARG A 133 -11.31 -26.19 11.17
N ARG A 134 -10.65 -25.07 11.46
CA ARG A 134 -9.35 -25.07 12.14
C ARG A 134 -9.62 -24.84 13.63
N SER A 135 -9.45 -25.90 14.40
CA SER A 135 -9.26 -25.84 15.84
C SER A 135 -7.97 -25.10 16.15
N SER A 136 -8.07 -23.91 16.74
CA SER A 136 -6.96 -23.29 17.45
C SER A 136 -7.12 -23.59 18.94
N PRO A 137 -6.06 -24.00 19.66
CA PRO A 137 -6.12 -24.15 21.11
C PRO A 137 -6.31 -22.78 21.76
N ALA A 138 -7.14 -22.75 22.80
CA ALA A 138 -7.40 -21.59 23.62
C ALA A 138 -6.12 -21.15 24.36
N ALA A 139 -5.62 -19.96 24.05
CA ALA A 139 -4.69 -19.24 24.92
C ALA A 139 -5.52 -18.40 25.90
N GLN A 140 -5.47 -18.78 27.17
CA GLN A 140 -6.05 -18.08 28.30
C GLN A 140 -5.27 -16.78 28.56
N SER A 141 -5.98 -15.66 28.69
CA SER A 141 -5.47 -14.45 29.33
C SER A 141 -6.38 -14.10 30.52
N PRO A 142 -5.84 -13.76 31.71
CA PRO A 142 -6.66 -13.48 32.89
C PRO A 142 -7.30 -12.09 32.82
N SER A 143 -8.52 -12.00 33.34
CA SER A 143 -9.17 -10.75 33.70
C SER A 143 -8.48 -10.09 34.91
N ARG A 144 -8.34 -8.76 34.87
CA ARG A 144 -8.41 -7.91 36.07
C ARG A 144 -9.29 -6.70 35.80
N SER A 145 -10.23 -6.54 36.74
CA SER A 145 -11.25 -5.51 36.83
C SER A 145 -10.69 -4.12 37.12
N THR A 146 -11.29 -3.17 36.41
CA THR A 146 -11.67 -1.79 36.77
C THR A 146 -11.07 -1.16 38.03
N GLN A 147 -10.41 -0.01 37.85
CA GLN A 147 -10.59 1.11 38.76
C GLN A 147 -10.74 2.42 37.98
N GLN A 148 -11.88 3.04 38.25
CA GLN A 148 -12.44 4.25 37.69
C GLN A 148 -11.77 5.45 38.37
N GLN A 149 -11.22 6.38 37.60
CA GLN A 149 -10.92 7.71 38.12
C GLN A 149 -11.13 8.75 37.03
N GLY A 150 -12.16 9.58 37.22
CA GLY A 150 -12.52 10.66 36.32
C GLY A 150 -11.41 11.70 36.23
N ARG A 151 -11.20 12.23 35.03
CA ARG A 151 -10.46 13.47 34.80
C ARG A 151 -11.07 14.23 33.62
N GLN A 152 -11.98 15.12 33.99
CA GLN A 152 -12.03 16.53 33.59
C GLN A 152 -11.43 16.85 32.22
N GLY A 153 -12.31 17.25 31.29
CA GLY A 153 -11.95 17.73 29.97
C GLY A 153 -11.08 18.97 30.04
N SER A 154 -9.77 18.76 29.93
CA SER A 154 -8.81 19.80 29.55
C SER A 154 -8.82 19.87 28.02
N GLN A 155 -9.12 21.05 27.45
CA GLN A 155 -8.87 21.33 26.05
C GLN A 155 -7.45 20.83 25.68
N PRO A 156 -7.27 20.03 24.62
CA PRO A 156 -5.96 19.53 24.27
C PRO A 156 -5.07 20.73 23.96
N ASN A 157 -4.02 20.93 24.76
CA ASN A 157 -2.89 21.76 24.38
C ASN A 157 -2.44 21.29 22.97
N LEU A 158 -2.55 22.16 21.96
CA LEU A 158 -2.24 21.82 20.56
C LEU A 158 -0.84 21.19 20.42
N SER A 159 0.12 21.63 21.25
CA SER A 159 1.48 21.08 21.34
C SER A 159 1.57 19.62 21.78
N ARG A 160 0.54 19.05 22.43
CA ARG A 160 0.42 17.60 22.68
C ARG A 160 -0.55 16.93 21.72
N ALA A 161 -1.41 17.70 21.04
CA ALA A 161 -2.42 17.18 20.14
C ALA A 161 -1.83 16.69 18.82
N ILE A 162 -0.68 17.25 18.40
CA ILE A 162 0.02 16.93 17.16
C ILE A 162 1.48 16.57 17.47
N GLN A 163 1.97 15.46 16.91
CA GLN A 163 3.37 15.08 16.94
C GLN A 163 3.83 14.77 15.51
N LEU A 164 5.04 15.19 15.18
CA LEU A 164 5.68 14.81 13.92
C LEU A 164 6.84 13.86 14.22
N LYS A 165 6.88 12.73 13.52
CA LYS A 165 7.93 11.71 13.69
C LYS A 165 8.61 11.41 12.37
N ALA A 166 9.94 11.37 12.40
CA ALA A 166 10.78 10.86 11.31
C ALA A 166 11.18 9.41 11.63
N ILE A 167 10.73 8.46 10.81
CA ILE A 167 10.86 7.03 11.07
C ILE A 167 11.72 6.40 9.96
N PRO A 168 13.00 6.13 10.22
CA PRO A 168 13.85 5.43 9.25
C PRO A 168 13.63 3.92 9.32
N THR A 169 13.76 3.23 8.19
CA THR A 169 13.72 1.76 8.15
C THR A 169 14.92 1.10 8.82
N ALA A 170 16.07 1.78 8.87
CA ALA A 170 17.28 1.33 9.53
C ALA A 170 18.11 2.51 10.05
N ARG A 171 18.83 2.33 11.16
CA ARG A 171 19.73 3.34 11.76
C ARG A 171 21.22 3.03 11.56
N SER A 172 21.54 1.83 11.09
CA SER A 172 22.90 1.38 10.76
C SER A 172 22.86 0.67 9.43
N VAL A 173 23.57 1.21 8.43
CA VAL A 173 23.58 0.71 7.05
C VAL A 173 24.97 0.90 6.44
N TYR A 174 25.23 0.22 5.33
CA TYR A 174 26.46 0.44 4.55
C TYR A 174 26.43 1.76 3.78
N LEU A 175 27.61 2.24 3.38
CA LEU A 175 27.75 3.41 2.51
C LEU A 175 26.97 3.16 1.20
N GLY A 176 26.18 4.15 0.78
CA GLY A 176 25.37 4.06 -0.45
C GLY A 176 24.15 3.14 -0.36
N GLN A 177 23.90 2.47 0.76
CA GLN A 177 22.69 1.65 0.94
C GLN A 177 21.46 2.55 1.18
N GLN A 178 20.35 2.22 0.54
CA GLN A 178 19.07 2.92 0.75
C GLN A 178 18.57 2.77 2.20
N VAL A 179 18.17 3.89 2.79
CA VAL A 179 17.32 3.97 3.98
C VAL A 179 16.05 4.73 3.60
N THR A 180 14.89 4.15 3.86
CA THR A 180 13.62 4.85 3.66
C THR A 180 13.30 5.63 4.93
N LEU A 181 13.04 6.92 4.81
CA LEU A 181 12.60 7.80 5.89
C LEU A 181 11.14 8.20 5.66
N SER A 182 10.28 7.85 6.60
CA SER A 182 8.87 8.26 6.61
C SER A 182 8.64 9.38 7.61
N TYR A 183 8.11 10.51 7.15
CA TYR A 183 7.57 11.55 8.02
C TYR A 183 6.09 11.28 8.27
N LYS A 184 5.75 11.02 9.53
CA LYS A 184 4.38 10.75 9.97
C LYS A 184 3.88 11.81 10.93
N ILE A 185 2.70 12.35 10.68
CA ILE A 185 1.97 13.21 11.62
C ILE A 185 1.00 12.37 12.45
N TYR A 186 1.08 12.52 13.76
CA TYR A 186 0.20 11.92 14.74
C TYR A 186 -0.67 13.02 15.32
N PHE A 187 -1.98 12.98 15.11
CA PHE A 187 -2.87 14.05 15.53
C PHE A 187 -4.16 13.54 16.18
N ARG A 188 -4.72 14.36 17.08
CA ARG A 188 -5.98 14.07 17.79
C ARG A 188 -7.07 15.12 17.53
N ALA A 189 -6.68 16.30 17.03
CA ALA A 189 -7.61 17.36 16.64
C ALA A 189 -8.11 17.14 15.20
N ARG A 190 -9.24 17.75 14.84
CA ARG A 190 -9.65 17.83 13.44
C ARG A 190 -8.72 18.83 12.74
N ILE A 191 -7.79 18.34 11.94
CA ILE A 191 -6.94 19.14 11.07
C ILE A 191 -7.71 19.32 9.76
N ARG A 192 -7.94 20.57 9.31
CA ARG A 192 -8.56 20.85 8.01
C ARG A 192 -7.53 20.79 6.90
N ASP A 193 -6.41 21.48 7.10
CA ASP A 193 -5.30 21.60 6.16
C ASP A 193 -3.98 21.55 6.93
N PHE A 194 -2.90 21.08 6.30
CA PHE A 194 -1.54 21.17 6.84
C PHE A 194 -0.61 21.58 5.72
N ASP A 195 0.29 22.52 6.01
CA ASP A 195 1.33 22.94 5.07
C ASP A 195 2.73 22.63 5.64
N PHE A 196 3.59 22.16 4.75
CA PHE A 196 5.01 21.97 5.05
C PHE A 196 5.71 23.32 5.05
N VAL A 197 6.34 23.66 6.18
CA VAL A 197 7.02 24.96 6.32
C VAL A 197 8.47 24.88 5.85
N ASP A 198 9.08 23.70 5.93
CA ASP A 198 10.51 23.57 5.61
C ASP A 198 10.89 22.15 5.18
N HIS A 199 11.85 22.06 4.25
CA HIS A 199 12.48 20.83 3.81
C HIS A 199 13.88 20.77 4.43
N PRO A 200 14.06 20.09 5.58
CA PRO A 200 15.35 20.09 6.24
C PRO A 200 16.41 19.44 5.35
N GLU A 201 17.55 20.14 5.18
CA GLU A 201 18.68 19.61 4.43
C GLU A 201 19.26 18.38 5.12
N THR A 202 19.19 17.23 4.46
CA THR A 202 19.79 15.99 4.96
C THR A 202 21.25 15.91 4.50
N VAL A 203 22.12 16.71 5.14
CA VAL A 203 23.55 16.75 4.83
C VAL A 203 24.20 15.37 5.01
N GLY A 204 24.95 14.92 4.01
CA GLY A 204 25.59 13.61 4.01
C GLY A 204 24.75 12.48 3.39
N PHE A 205 23.60 12.82 2.82
CA PHE A 205 22.76 11.89 2.07
C PHE A 205 22.54 12.40 0.65
N TRP A 206 22.58 11.50 -0.32
CA TRP A 206 21.82 11.70 -1.55
C TRP A 206 20.35 11.37 -1.27
N VAL A 207 19.43 12.16 -1.81
CA VAL A 207 18.01 12.13 -1.48
C VAL A 207 17.19 11.97 -2.75
N GLU A 208 16.27 11.02 -2.72
CA GLU A 208 15.18 10.92 -3.69
C GLU A 208 13.86 10.99 -2.93
N GLU A 209 12.91 11.77 -3.44
CA GLU A 209 11.57 11.86 -2.86
C GLU A 209 10.64 10.86 -3.54
N TYR A 210 9.90 10.09 -2.74
CA TYR A 210 8.85 9.23 -3.27
C TYR A 210 7.55 10.02 -3.34
N PRO A 211 6.87 10.05 -4.51
CA PRO A 211 5.56 10.67 -4.59
C PRO A 211 4.59 9.86 -3.71
N LEU A 212 3.93 10.53 -2.78
CA LEU A 212 2.76 9.97 -2.11
C LEU A 212 1.61 10.03 -3.12
N SER A 213 1.12 8.88 -3.55
CA SER A 213 0.01 8.79 -4.50
C SER A 213 -1.32 8.93 -3.77
N GLY A 214 -2.17 9.87 -4.21
CA GLY A 214 -3.52 10.06 -3.69
C GLY A 214 -3.58 10.84 -2.37
N GLU A 215 -4.77 10.87 -1.75
CA GLU A 215 -4.96 11.47 -0.43
C GLU A 215 -4.23 10.65 0.65
N ALA A 216 -3.64 11.34 1.64
CA ALA A 216 -2.93 10.67 2.72
C ALA A 216 -3.88 9.76 3.50
N THR A 217 -3.63 8.44 3.47
CA THR A 217 -4.45 7.48 4.22
C THR A 217 -4.27 7.72 5.72
N ILE A 218 -5.36 8.10 6.38
CA ILE A 218 -5.38 8.29 7.84
C ILE A 218 -5.67 6.94 8.50
N THR A 219 -4.71 6.47 9.29
CA THR A 219 -4.84 5.27 10.12
C THR A 219 -4.97 5.65 11.59
N ARG A 220 -5.29 4.69 12.47
CA ARG A 220 -5.30 4.90 13.92
C ARG A 220 -4.21 4.05 14.58
N GLU A 221 -3.38 4.67 15.40
CA GLU A 221 -2.34 4.00 16.18
C GLU A 221 -2.46 4.39 17.66
N ILE A 222 -2.12 3.47 18.57
CA ILE A 222 -2.03 3.75 20.01
C ILE A 222 -0.56 3.96 20.35
N VAL A 223 -0.23 5.13 20.90
CA VAL A 223 1.12 5.51 21.34
C VAL A 223 1.04 5.89 22.80
N ASP A 224 1.78 5.20 23.66
CA ASP A 224 1.83 5.43 25.11
C ASP A 224 0.42 5.46 25.76
N GLY A 225 -0.47 4.56 25.32
CA GLY A 225 -1.85 4.46 25.81
C GLY A 225 -2.82 5.50 25.25
N VAL A 226 -2.37 6.36 24.34
CA VAL A 226 -3.19 7.41 23.70
C VAL A 226 -3.43 7.06 22.24
N GLN A 227 -4.69 7.08 21.80
CA GLN A 227 -5.04 6.89 20.40
C GLN A 227 -4.78 8.17 19.58
N TYR A 228 -4.08 8.02 18.46
CA TYR A 228 -3.79 9.05 17.48
C TYR A 228 -4.33 8.66 16.11
N ASN A 229 -4.77 9.65 15.34
CA ASN A 229 -4.84 9.52 13.89
C ASN A 229 -3.43 9.71 13.34
N VAL A 230 -3.04 8.91 12.35
CA VAL A 230 -1.69 8.90 11.79
C VAL A 230 -1.77 8.97 10.28
N ALA A 231 -1.10 9.96 9.70
CA ALA A 231 -0.91 10.08 8.26
C ALA A 231 0.59 10.14 7.95
N GLU A 232 1.01 9.40 6.92
CA GLU A 232 2.33 9.60 6.33
C GLU A 232 2.23 10.74 5.33
N ILE A 233 3.04 11.78 5.53
CA ILE A 233 2.92 13.04 4.82
C ILE A 233 4.10 13.29 3.88
N LYS A 234 5.24 12.62 4.10
CA LYS A 234 6.39 12.66 3.19
C LYS A 234 7.22 11.38 3.35
N ARG A 235 7.76 10.87 2.24
CA ARG A 235 8.62 9.69 2.24
C ARG A 235 9.86 9.92 1.37
N LEU A 236 11.03 9.69 1.94
CA LEU A 236 12.32 9.90 1.29
C LEU A 236 13.12 8.60 1.21
N ALA A 237 13.89 8.45 0.13
CA ALA A 237 14.99 7.52 0.03
C ALA A 237 16.29 8.27 0.32
N LEU A 238 17.02 7.82 1.34
CA LEU A 238 18.27 8.40 1.77
C LEU A 238 19.41 7.43 1.50
N PHE A 239 20.49 7.92 0.89
CA PHE A 239 21.68 7.14 0.56
C PHE A 239 22.89 7.82 1.20
N PRO A 240 23.47 7.26 2.27
CA PRO A 240 24.64 7.85 2.92
C PRO A 240 25.79 8.00 1.92
N ASN A 241 26.32 9.21 1.77
CA ASN A 241 27.45 9.50 0.88
C ASN A 241 28.80 9.57 1.61
N LYS A 242 28.77 9.46 2.94
CA LYS A 242 29.95 9.36 3.80
C LYS A 242 29.68 8.44 4.99
N THR A 243 30.75 7.95 5.60
CA THR A 243 30.68 7.12 6.81
C THR A 243 30.64 7.99 8.08
N GLY A 244 30.23 7.38 9.19
CA GLY A 244 30.12 8.05 10.49
C GLY A 244 28.68 8.37 10.89
N LYS A 245 28.51 9.13 11.98
CA LYS A 245 27.20 9.50 12.49
C LYS A 245 26.60 10.64 11.67
N LEU A 246 25.60 10.34 10.86
CA LEU A 246 24.80 11.32 10.14
C LEU A 246 23.52 11.65 10.92
N THR A 247 23.08 12.91 10.86
CA THR A 247 21.89 13.38 11.58
C THR A 247 20.92 14.01 10.58
N ILE A 248 19.64 13.65 10.70
CA ILE A 248 18.55 14.23 9.93
C ILE A 248 17.91 15.31 10.80
N PRO A 249 17.81 16.58 10.35
CA PRO A 249 17.20 17.63 11.13
C PRO A 249 15.69 17.39 11.34
N PRO A 250 15.10 17.93 12.41
CA PRO A 250 13.65 17.90 12.58
C PRO A 250 12.95 18.69 11.46
N VAL A 251 11.75 18.25 11.08
CA VAL A 251 10.86 18.99 10.17
C VAL A 251 9.92 19.88 10.99
N THR A 252 9.54 21.03 10.43
CA THR A 252 8.52 21.92 10.98
C THR A 252 7.27 21.92 10.09
N ILE A 253 6.09 21.89 10.71
CA ILE A 253 4.79 22.00 10.04
C ILE A 253 4.03 23.20 10.60
N THR A 254 3.22 23.86 9.77
CA THR A 254 2.23 24.84 10.20
C THR A 254 0.86 24.19 10.11
N VAL A 255 0.04 24.41 11.14
CA VAL A 255 -1.29 23.81 11.32
C VAL A 255 -2.31 24.89 11.63
#